data_AF-A0AAE1KRS3-F1
#
_entry.id   AF-A0AAE1KRS3-F1
#
_cell.length_a   1.000
_cell.length_b   1.000
_cell.length_c   1.000
_cell.angle_alpha   90.00
_cell.angle_beta   90.00
_cell.angle_gamma   90.00
#
_symmetry.space_group_name_H-M   'P 1'
#
loop_
_entity.id
_entity.type
_entity.pdbx_description
1 polymer ?
#
loop_
_entity_poly.entity_id
_entity_poly.type
_entity_poly.pdbx_seq_one_letter_code
_entity_poly.pdbx_strand_id
1 'polypeptide(L)'
;MAATITKLLGLRTGLVLTATHRPAYQRTVNLRDRMIHTTSTHQAWTPRREPTHFLQYNKKVYPPTPHGETERPAFICHQKTNIKYSPQKMWYVACLVRGMKIDEAIAQLKFINKKGAVAVQETLEEARQLAVQEHCVEFPSNLWVSESFVGKGIVFKGYRRHARRRFGKVEYKHCHYFVTLEEGEPPEHYYWHRRPLTPQEMLEEWLESQRRRIIPGAL
;
A
#
# COMPACT_ATOMS: atom_id res chain seq x y z
N MET A 1 20.70 46.10 -48.63
CA MET A 1 21.82 45.24 -49.08
C MET A 1 21.48 43.81 -48.65
N ALA A 2 20.66 43.02 -49.35
CA ALA A 2 20.71 42.55 -50.74
C ALA A 2 22.03 41.82 -51.08
N ALA A 3 22.09 40.53 -50.78
CA ALA A 3 22.78 39.54 -51.61
C ALA A 3 22.19 38.14 -51.34
N THR A 4 21.65 37.59 -52.40
CA THR A 4 20.90 36.33 -52.53
C THR A 4 21.81 35.30 -53.23
N ILE A 5 21.30 34.07 -53.42
CA ILE A 5 21.57 33.12 -54.55
C ILE A 5 22.62 32.01 -54.27
N THR A 6 22.17 30.80 -53.88
CA THR A 6 21.95 29.54 -54.67
C THR A 6 23.25 28.75 -54.99
N LYS A 7 23.35 27.42 -55.22
CA LYS A 7 22.42 26.34 -55.63
C LYS A 7 23.20 24.99 -55.63
N LEU A 8 22.46 23.88 -55.76
CA LEU A 8 22.80 22.53 -56.29
C LEU A 8 23.19 21.47 -55.24
N LEU A 9 22.35 20.49 -54.90
CA LEU A 9 21.72 19.36 -55.64
C LEU A 9 22.68 18.28 -56.15
N GLY A 10 22.44 17.05 -55.68
CA GLY A 10 23.01 15.78 -56.12
C GLY A 10 22.93 14.75 -54.98
N LEU A 11 21.78 14.19 -54.61
CA LEU A 11 21.06 13.04 -55.19
C LEU A 11 21.91 11.76 -55.41
N ARG A 12 21.35 10.65 -54.88
CA ARG A 12 21.63 9.21 -55.12
C ARG A 12 22.83 8.65 -54.33
N THR A 13 22.78 7.53 -53.62
CA THR A 13 21.93 6.31 -53.58
C THR A 13 22.06 5.72 -52.16
N GLY A 14 21.00 5.32 -51.47
CA GLY A 14 20.48 3.96 -51.58
C GLY A 14 21.35 2.94 -50.81
N LEU A 15 21.15 2.80 -49.50
CA LEU A 15 21.51 1.58 -48.77
C LEU A 15 20.50 1.37 -47.63
N VAL A 16 19.42 0.70 -48.00
CA VAL A 16 18.44 0.11 -47.09
C VAL A 16 19.13 -1.07 -46.41
N LEU A 17 19.62 -0.88 -45.19
CA LEU A 17 20.01 -1.98 -44.31
C LEU A 17 18.78 -2.43 -43.53
N THR A 18 18.00 -3.31 -44.14
CA THR A 18 17.08 -4.21 -43.44
C THR A 18 17.91 -5.15 -42.57
N ALA A 19 18.15 -4.77 -41.32
CA ALA A 19 18.66 -5.70 -40.32
C ALA A 19 17.56 -6.72 -40.00
N THR A 20 17.58 -7.81 -40.75
CA THR A 20 16.80 -9.02 -40.56
C THR A 20 16.85 -9.47 -39.10
N HIS A 21 15.65 -9.66 -38.56
CA HIS A 21 15.36 -10.42 -37.35
C HIS A 21 16.38 -11.55 -37.12
N ARG A 22 17.12 -11.50 -36.00
CA ARG A 22 17.82 -12.70 -35.49
C ARG A 22 16.76 -13.74 -35.13
N PRO A 23 16.71 -14.94 -35.74
CA PRO A 23 15.91 -16.01 -35.18
C PRO A 23 16.63 -16.52 -33.93
N ALA A 24 16.00 -16.37 -32.77
CA ALA A 24 16.39 -17.09 -31.58
C ALA A 24 16.34 -18.59 -31.92
N TYR A 25 17.50 -19.25 -31.84
CA TYR A 25 17.62 -20.70 -31.93
C TYR A 25 16.94 -21.33 -30.71
N GLN A 26 15.62 -21.48 -30.77
CA GLN A 26 14.87 -22.32 -29.85
C GLN A 26 15.04 -23.76 -30.30
N ARG A 27 16.01 -24.47 -29.74
CA ARG A 27 15.94 -25.94 -29.66
C ARG A 27 14.74 -26.28 -28.79
N THR A 28 13.59 -26.46 -29.40
CA THR A 28 12.48 -27.17 -28.79
C THR A 28 12.85 -28.64 -28.76
N VAL A 29 13.59 -29.06 -27.72
CA VAL A 29 13.56 -30.46 -27.33
C VAL A 29 12.14 -30.69 -26.81
N ASN A 30 11.27 -31.20 -27.68
CA ASN A 30 10.00 -31.79 -27.29
C ASN A 30 10.31 -33.03 -26.44
N LEU A 31 10.63 -32.83 -25.16
CA LEU A 31 10.47 -33.85 -24.13
C LEU A 31 8.98 -33.96 -23.82
N ARG A 32 8.20 -34.36 -24.83
CA ARG A 32 6.91 -35.00 -24.62
C ARG A 32 7.22 -36.44 -24.25
N ASP A 33 7.61 -36.68 -23.00
CA ASP A 33 7.42 -37.99 -22.41
C ASP A 33 7.58 -37.96 -20.89
N ARG A 34 6.50 -38.41 -20.23
CA ARG A 34 6.39 -38.87 -18.83
C ARG A 34 6.48 -37.81 -17.73
N MET A 35 5.47 -36.95 -17.67
CA MET A 35 5.13 -36.22 -16.44
C MET A 35 4.33 -37.13 -15.50
N ILE A 36 4.99 -37.63 -14.45
CA ILE A 36 4.40 -38.49 -13.39
C ILE A 36 3.57 -37.65 -12.39
N HIS A 37 3.40 -36.35 -12.64
CA HIS A 37 2.81 -35.41 -11.69
C HIS A 37 1.81 -34.49 -12.39
N THR A 38 0.61 -34.35 -11.80
CA THR A 38 -0.49 -33.49 -12.26
C THR A 38 -0.33 -32.02 -11.86
N THR A 39 0.78 -31.65 -11.21
CA THR A 39 1.03 -30.29 -10.76
C THR A 39 1.75 -29.49 -11.85
N SER A 40 1.14 -28.37 -12.24
CA SER A 40 1.72 -27.38 -13.16
C SER A 40 3.14 -26.97 -12.72
N THR A 41 4.12 -27.16 -13.60
CA THR A 41 5.53 -26.74 -13.42
C THR A 41 5.68 -25.21 -13.28
N HIS A 42 4.63 -24.43 -13.59
CA HIS A 42 4.66 -22.97 -13.54
C HIS A 42 4.57 -22.34 -12.15
N GLN A 43 4.31 -23.11 -11.08
CA GLN A 43 4.19 -22.50 -9.73
C GLN A 43 5.52 -22.31 -9.00
N ALA A 44 6.60 -22.98 -9.40
CA ALA A 44 7.89 -22.89 -8.71
C ALA A 44 8.67 -21.60 -9.00
N TRP A 45 8.38 -20.93 -10.13
CA TRP A 45 9.13 -19.78 -10.65
C TRP A 45 8.29 -18.51 -10.84
N THR A 46 7.16 -18.37 -10.15
CA THR A 46 6.51 -17.06 -10.09
C THR A 46 7.29 -16.16 -9.12
N PRO A 47 7.81 -15.00 -9.56
CA PRO A 47 8.44 -14.07 -8.64
C PRO A 47 7.42 -13.69 -7.58
N ARG A 48 7.80 -13.85 -6.31
CA ARG A 48 6.91 -13.60 -5.17
C ARG A 48 6.55 -12.12 -5.18
N ARG A 49 5.32 -11.81 -5.57
CA ARG A 49 4.89 -10.43 -5.82
C ARG A 49 4.69 -9.72 -4.48
N GLU A 50 5.61 -8.83 -4.16
CA GLU A 50 5.37 -7.79 -3.16
C GLU A 50 4.14 -6.96 -3.58
N PRO A 51 3.41 -6.38 -2.61
CA PRO A 51 2.31 -5.48 -2.93
C PRO A 51 2.86 -4.27 -3.68
N THR A 52 2.43 -4.03 -4.92
CA THR A 52 2.87 -2.87 -5.73
C THR A 52 1.79 -1.80 -5.85
N HIS A 53 0.52 -2.17 -5.71
CA HIS A 53 -0.61 -1.28 -5.98
C HIS A 53 -0.71 -0.13 -4.97
N PHE A 54 -0.31 -0.34 -3.71
CA PHE A 54 -0.48 0.67 -2.67
C PHE A 54 0.32 1.96 -2.95
N LEU A 55 1.55 1.84 -3.48
CA LEU A 55 2.36 3.01 -3.86
C LEU A 55 1.83 3.72 -5.13
N GLN A 56 0.92 3.10 -5.88
CA GLN A 56 0.33 3.75 -7.07
C GLN A 56 -0.61 4.89 -6.68
N TYR A 57 -1.17 4.88 -5.46
CA TYR A 57 -2.02 5.96 -4.98
C TYR A 57 -1.29 7.32 -4.92
N ASN A 58 0.03 7.32 -4.62
CA ASN A 58 0.85 8.53 -4.64
C ASN A 58 0.98 9.16 -6.03
N LYS A 59 0.78 8.37 -7.09
CA LYS A 59 0.88 8.84 -8.49
C LYS A 59 -0.43 9.45 -9.01
N LYS A 60 -1.48 9.47 -8.18
CA LYS A 60 -2.78 10.02 -8.58
C LYS A 60 -2.70 11.54 -8.60
N VAL A 61 -2.68 12.09 -9.82
CA VAL A 61 -2.75 13.54 -10.05
C VAL A 61 -4.21 13.97 -10.09
N TYR A 62 -4.52 15.03 -9.36
CA TYR A 62 -5.87 15.59 -9.31
C TYR A 62 -5.99 16.84 -10.19
N PRO A 63 -7.20 17.19 -10.64
CA PRO A 63 -7.42 18.49 -11.28
C PRO A 63 -7.13 19.64 -10.29
N PRO A 64 -6.76 20.83 -10.80
CA PRO A 64 -6.57 22.01 -9.97
C PRO A 64 -7.87 22.40 -9.28
N THR A 65 -7.78 22.84 -8.03
CA THR A 65 -8.92 23.33 -7.26
C THR A 65 -9.38 24.68 -7.80
N PRO A 66 -10.69 24.88 -8.02
CA PRO A 66 -11.22 26.17 -8.42
C PRO A 66 -11.12 27.19 -7.27
N HIS A 67 -11.13 28.46 -7.63
CA HIS A 67 -11.05 29.55 -6.66
C HIS A 67 -12.31 29.57 -5.76
N GLY A 68 -12.11 29.54 -4.44
CA GLY A 68 -13.20 29.60 -3.44
C GLY A 68 -13.59 28.25 -2.83
N GLU A 69 -13.07 27.13 -3.35
CA GLU A 69 -13.16 25.84 -2.66
C GLU A 69 -12.09 25.71 -1.58
N THR A 70 -12.39 24.93 -0.54
CA THR A 70 -11.43 24.55 0.49
C THR A 70 -10.28 23.74 -0.11
N GLU A 71 -9.06 24.01 0.35
CA GLU A 71 -7.87 23.25 -0.05
C GLU A 71 -8.02 21.76 0.29
N ARG A 72 -7.60 20.89 -0.63
CA ARG A 72 -7.61 19.44 -0.39
C ARG A 72 -6.38 19.09 0.46
N PRO A 73 -6.53 18.35 1.57
CA PRO A 73 -5.39 17.87 2.34
C PRO A 73 -4.53 16.91 1.51
N ALA A 74 -3.21 17.01 1.63
CA ALA A 74 -2.31 16.04 1.04
C ALA A 74 -2.49 14.66 1.71
N PHE A 75 -2.43 13.59 0.92
CA PHE A 75 -2.34 12.22 1.44
C PHE A 75 -1.10 11.54 0.89
N ILE A 76 -0.46 10.73 1.72
CA ILE A 76 0.80 10.04 1.41
C ILE A 76 0.63 8.57 1.77
N CYS A 77 0.81 7.66 0.81
CA CYS A 77 0.80 6.22 1.05
C CYS A 77 2.24 5.69 1.12
N HIS A 78 2.58 4.97 2.17
CA HIS A 78 3.87 4.28 2.28
C HIS A 78 3.73 2.86 2.82
N GLN A 79 4.66 1.98 2.45
CA GLN A 79 4.62 0.58 2.84
C GLN A 79 6.02 0.01 3.06
N LYS A 80 6.10 -1.00 3.93
CA LYS A 80 7.30 -1.81 4.12
C LYS A 80 6.99 -3.29 3.96
N THR A 81 7.72 -3.92 3.05
CA THR A 81 7.44 -5.27 2.60
C THR A 81 8.34 -6.30 3.29
N ASN A 82 7.94 -7.58 3.25
CA ASN A 82 8.73 -8.74 3.72
C ASN A 82 9.23 -8.67 5.18
N ILE A 83 8.48 -8.05 6.08
CA ILE A 83 8.85 -7.96 7.49
C ILE A 83 8.73 -9.33 8.15
N LYS A 84 9.81 -9.81 8.77
CA LYS A 84 9.82 -11.06 9.53
C LYS A 84 9.10 -10.91 10.87
N TYR A 85 7.77 -10.92 10.83
CA TYR A 85 6.90 -10.82 12.00
C TYR A 85 5.51 -11.46 11.76
N SER A 86 4.74 -11.66 12.84
CA SER A 86 3.38 -12.19 12.73
C SER A 86 2.40 -11.06 12.37
N PRO A 87 1.54 -11.22 11.34
CA PRO A 87 0.62 -10.17 10.93
C PRO A 87 -0.37 -9.78 12.04
N GLN A 88 -0.84 -10.75 12.83
CA GLN A 88 -1.73 -10.48 13.96
C GLN A 88 -1.06 -9.65 15.06
N LYS A 89 0.21 -9.93 15.36
CA LYS A 89 0.97 -9.15 16.36
C LYS A 89 1.31 -7.75 15.85
N MET A 90 1.55 -7.62 14.54
CA MET A 90 1.75 -6.32 13.91
C MET A 90 0.47 -5.48 13.92
N TRP A 91 -0.69 -6.12 13.72
CA TRP A 91 -1.97 -5.44 13.66
C TRP A 91 -2.27 -4.66 14.95
N TYR A 92 -1.93 -5.19 16.13
CA TYR A 92 -2.09 -4.44 17.38
C TYR A 92 -1.25 -3.15 17.45
N VAL A 93 -0.02 -3.20 16.93
CA VAL A 93 0.85 -2.01 16.83
C VAL A 93 0.27 -1.03 15.80
N ALA A 94 -0.19 -1.55 14.66
CA ALA A 94 -0.82 -0.75 13.63
C ALA A 94 -2.12 -0.08 14.11
N CYS A 95 -2.94 -0.77 14.91
CA CYS A 95 -4.14 -0.23 15.55
C CYS A 95 -3.82 0.92 16.50
N LEU A 96 -2.74 0.79 17.27
CA LEU A 96 -2.37 1.78 18.28
C LEU A 96 -2.12 3.15 17.65
N VAL A 97 -1.43 3.19 16.52
CA VAL A 97 -1.02 4.45 15.88
C VAL A 97 -2.13 5.11 15.05
N ARG A 98 -3.27 4.45 14.82
CA ARG A 98 -4.37 5.03 14.02
C ARG A 98 -4.97 6.24 14.72
N GLY A 99 -5.14 7.33 13.98
CA GLY A 99 -5.72 8.56 14.50
C GLY A 99 -4.81 9.37 15.42
N MET A 100 -3.54 8.98 15.59
CA MET A 100 -2.55 9.76 16.34
C MET A 100 -1.85 10.78 15.42
N LYS A 101 -1.38 11.90 16.00
CA LYS A 101 -0.40 12.77 15.33
C LYS A 101 0.89 11.99 15.09
N ILE A 102 1.60 12.30 14.00
CA ILE A 102 2.80 11.54 13.60
C ILE A 102 3.90 11.55 14.68
N ASP A 103 4.13 12.70 15.30
CA ASP A 103 5.15 12.86 16.33
C ASP A 103 4.80 12.11 17.61
N GLU A 104 3.51 12.09 17.98
CA GLU A 104 2.99 11.31 19.09
C GLU A 104 3.15 9.80 18.82
N ALA A 105 2.78 9.35 17.62
CA ALA A 105 2.92 7.95 17.23
C ALA A 105 4.39 7.49 17.30
N ILE A 106 5.34 8.29 16.78
CA ILE A 106 6.77 7.99 16.86
C ILE A 106 7.23 7.95 18.33
N ALA A 107 6.78 8.89 19.17
CA ALA A 107 7.11 8.91 20.59
C ALA A 107 6.60 7.65 21.32
N GLN A 108 5.36 7.23 21.08
CA GLN A 108 4.79 6.01 21.66
C GLN A 108 5.53 4.76 21.21
N LEU A 109 5.84 4.64 19.91
CA LEU A 109 6.51 3.47 19.36
C LEU A 109 7.91 3.24 19.93
N LYS A 110 8.64 4.31 20.29
CA LYS A 110 9.97 4.23 20.92
C LYS A 110 9.98 3.45 22.23
N PHE A 111 8.90 3.50 23.01
CA PHE A 111 8.81 2.84 24.32
C PHE A 111 8.15 1.46 24.26
N ILE A 112 7.60 1.08 23.11
CA ILE A 112 6.92 -0.22 22.97
C ILE A 112 7.97 -1.32 22.76
N ASN A 113 8.08 -2.21 23.74
CA ASN A 113 8.95 -3.39 23.71
C ASN A 113 8.42 -4.50 22.79
N LYS A 114 8.23 -4.19 21.50
CA LYS A 114 7.84 -5.15 20.45
C LYS A 114 8.71 -4.94 19.23
N LYS A 115 9.22 -6.04 18.65
CA LYS A 115 9.98 -6.00 17.38
C LYS A 115 9.23 -5.28 16.25
N GLY A 116 7.91 -5.41 16.21
CA GLY A 116 7.07 -4.74 15.21
C GLY A 116 7.06 -3.22 15.34
N ALA A 117 7.24 -2.66 16.55
CA ALA A 117 7.22 -1.22 16.77
C ALA A 117 8.38 -0.51 16.06
N VAL A 118 9.58 -1.10 16.08
CA VAL A 118 10.76 -0.59 15.37
C VAL A 118 10.48 -0.47 13.86
N ALA A 119 9.92 -1.53 13.26
CA ALA A 119 9.61 -1.52 11.84
C ALA A 119 8.54 -0.48 11.47
N VAL A 120 7.54 -0.27 12.33
CA VAL A 120 6.49 0.75 12.14
C VAL A 120 7.06 2.16 12.31
N GLN A 121 7.94 2.37 13.29
CA GLN A 121 8.59 3.65 13.52
C GLN A 121 9.42 4.07 12.31
N GLU A 122 10.28 3.19 11.80
CA GLU A 122 11.08 3.44 10.59
C GLU A 122 10.17 3.81 9.40
N THR A 123 9.04 3.11 9.22
CA THR A 123 8.12 3.46 8.12
C THR A 123 7.44 4.81 8.29
N LEU A 124 7.12 5.23 9.52
CA LEU A 124 6.53 6.55 9.75
C LEU A 124 7.57 7.65 9.50
N GLU A 125 8.82 7.43 9.90
CA GLU A 125 9.93 8.36 9.64
C GLU A 125 10.22 8.49 8.13
N GLU A 126 10.25 7.37 7.39
CA GLU A 126 10.36 7.34 5.93
C GLU A 126 9.17 8.06 5.27
N ALA A 127 7.94 7.78 5.69
CA ALA A 127 6.74 8.41 5.14
C ALA A 127 6.71 9.93 5.38
N ARG A 128 7.15 10.37 6.57
CA ARG A 128 7.30 11.80 6.90
C ARG A 128 8.31 12.49 5.98
N GLN A 129 9.43 11.83 5.68
CA GLN A 129 10.44 12.36 4.76
C GLN A 129 9.90 12.46 3.33
N LEU A 130 9.20 11.43 2.86
CA LEU A 130 8.54 11.43 1.54
C LEU A 130 7.51 12.54 1.41
N ALA A 131 6.75 12.83 2.48
CA ALA A 131 5.76 13.89 2.48
C ALA A 131 6.36 15.28 2.19
N VAL A 132 7.50 15.58 2.82
CA VAL A 132 8.22 16.85 2.63
C VAL A 132 8.91 16.92 1.27
N GLN A 133 9.53 15.82 0.84
CA GLN A 133 10.37 15.80 -0.36
C GLN A 133 9.57 15.72 -1.66
N GLU A 134 8.55 14.85 -1.71
CA GLU A 134 7.83 14.54 -2.96
C GLU A 134 6.41 15.13 -3.00
N HIS A 135 5.74 15.23 -1.84
CA HIS A 135 4.33 15.63 -1.76
C HIS A 135 4.12 17.11 -1.34
N CYS A 136 5.19 17.91 -1.29
CA CYS A 136 5.16 19.36 -1.00
C CYS A 136 4.46 19.75 0.31
N VAL A 137 4.51 18.90 1.34
CA VAL A 137 4.01 19.25 2.67
C VAL A 137 4.98 20.20 3.37
N GLU A 138 4.51 21.38 3.78
CA GLU A 138 5.34 22.40 4.44
C GLU A 138 5.76 21.98 5.86
N PHE A 139 4.79 21.53 6.67
CA PHE A 139 5.01 21.19 8.07
C PHE A 139 5.01 19.68 8.29
N PRO A 140 6.16 19.05 8.60
CA PRO A 140 6.23 17.60 8.83
C PRO A 140 5.47 17.14 10.09
N SER A 141 5.21 18.05 11.03
CA SER A 141 4.43 17.80 12.25
C SER A 141 2.92 17.88 12.01
N ASN A 142 2.47 18.53 10.93
CA ASN A 142 1.05 18.67 10.58
C ASN A 142 0.55 17.44 9.79
N LEU A 143 0.93 16.26 10.24
CA LEU A 143 0.57 14.98 9.65
C LEU A 143 -0.01 14.08 10.73
N TRP A 144 -1.02 13.32 10.34
CA TRP A 144 -1.63 12.32 11.21
C TRP A 144 -1.85 11.01 10.45
N VAL A 145 -1.95 9.91 11.22
CA VAL A 145 -2.09 8.57 10.65
C VAL A 145 -3.56 8.28 10.32
N SER A 146 -3.92 8.42 9.05
CA SER A 146 -5.27 8.16 8.54
C SER A 146 -5.59 6.67 8.51
N GLU A 147 -4.81 5.87 7.81
CA GLU A 147 -4.98 4.42 7.78
C GLU A 147 -3.68 3.72 8.17
N SER A 148 -3.81 2.64 8.93
CA SER A 148 -2.68 1.82 9.32
C SER A 148 -3.13 0.37 9.42
N PHE A 149 -2.65 -0.45 8.50
CA PHE A 149 -3.06 -1.84 8.38
C PHE A 149 -1.90 -2.76 7.98
N VAL A 150 -2.17 -4.06 8.09
CA VAL A 150 -1.15 -5.10 7.92
C VAL A 150 -1.64 -6.13 6.92
N GLY A 151 -0.82 -6.42 5.92
CA GLY A 151 -1.03 -7.52 4.98
C GLY A 151 -0.27 -8.77 5.37
N LYS A 152 -0.83 -9.93 5.02
CA LYS A 152 -0.11 -11.20 5.09
C LYS A 152 0.96 -11.23 4.00
N GLY A 153 2.20 -11.46 4.40
CA GLY A 153 3.31 -11.67 3.47
C GLY A 153 3.57 -13.14 3.22
N ILE A 154 4.75 -13.41 2.68
CA ILE A 154 5.13 -14.78 2.33
C ILE A 154 5.29 -15.65 3.58
N VAL A 155 4.70 -16.84 3.53
CA VAL A 155 4.81 -17.85 4.59
C VAL A 155 5.67 -18.99 4.11
N PHE A 156 6.87 -19.13 4.67
CA PHE A 156 7.70 -20.30 4.41
C PHE A 156 7.20 -21.46 5.27
N LYS A 157 6.96 -22.61 4.64
CA LYS A 157 6.47 -23.81 5.32
C LYS A 157 7.67 -24.71 5.61
N GLY A 158 7.77 -25.18 6.84
CA GLY A 158 8.74 -26.18 7.29
C GLY A 158 8.06 -27.35 7.99
N TYR A 159 8.85 -28.32 8.42
CA TYR A 159 8.39 -29.51 9.13
C TYR A 159 8.95 -29.54 10.55
N ARG A 160 8.12 -29.93 11.52
CA ARG A 160 8.52 -30.23 12.90
C ARG A 160 8.34 -31.72 13.15
N ARG A 161 9.40 -32.40 13.56
CA ARG A 161 9.35 -33.82 13.92
C ARG A 161 8.74 -33.97 15.32
N HIS A 162 7.81 -34.90 15.47
CA HIS A 162 7.21 -35.28 16.75
C HIS A 162 7.43 -36.78 17.03
N ALA A 163 7.15 -37.20 18.26
CA ALA A 163 7.21 -38.60 18.66
C ALA A 163 6.27 -39.48 17.80
N ARG A 164 6.54 -40.79 17.77
CA ARG A 164 5.74 -41.79 17.03
C ARG A 164 5.62 -41.50 15.53
N ARG A 165 6.72 -41.04 14.90
CA ARG A 165 6.82 -40.70 13.46
C ARG A 165 5.77 -39.67 12.99
N ARG A 166 5.25 -38.82 13.89
CA ARG A 166 4.31 -37.75 13.53
C ARG A 166 5.06 -36.51 13.07
N PHE A 167 4.47 -35.77 12.12
CA PHE A 167 5.03 -34.52 11.61
C PHE A 167 4.02 -33.38 11.78
N GLY A 168 4.48 -32.28 12.34
CA GLY A 168 3.76 -31.01 12.42
C GLY A 168 4.26 -30.07 11.32
N LYS A 169 3.40 -29.16 10.88
CA LYS A 169 3.77 -28.11 9.93
C LYS A 169 4.16 -26.85 10.69
N VAL A 170 5.34 -26.29 10.37
CA VAL A 170 5.80 -25.00 10.92
C VAL A 170 5.63 -23.92 9.87
N GLU A 171 5.15 -22.75 10.29
CA GLU A 171 4.94 -21.61 9.40
C GLU A 171 5.78 -20.42 9.83
N TYR A 172 6.74 -20.08 8.98
CA TYR A 172 7.56 -18.89 9.12
C TYR A 172 6.87 -17.73 8.41
N LYS A 173 5.97 -17.09 9.15
CA LYS A 173 5.17 -15.95 8.67
C LYS A 173 6.03 -14.70 8.44
N HIS A 174 5.68 -13.95 7.41
CA HIS A 174 6.11 -12.58 7.15
C HIS A 174 4.85 -11.73 6.96
N CYS A 175 5.00 -10.42 7.07
CA CYS A 175 3.92 -9.46 6.88
C CYS A 175 4.40 -8.25 6.09
N HIS A 176 3.43 -7.48 5.61
CA HIS A 176 3.62 -6.18 4.99
C HIS A 176 2.91 -5.16 5.88
N TYR A 177 3.53 -4.02 6.12
CA TYR A 177 2.92 -2.91 6.84
C TYR A 177 2.61 -1.79 5.86
N PHE A 178 1.41 -1.21 5.99
CA PHE A 178 0.91 -0.14 5.13
C PHE A 178 0.43 1.00 6.01
N VAL A 179 0.77 2.21 5.62
CA VAL A 179 0.36 3.42 6.29
C VAL A 179 -0.07 4.47 5.27
N THR A 180 -1.13 5.20 5.59
CA THR A 180 -1.47 6.46 4.93
C THR A 180 -1.36 7.60 5.93
N LEU A 181 -0.70 8.67 5.53
CA LEU A 181 -0.65 9.92 6.25
C LEU A 181 -1.55 10.92 5.55
N GLU A 182 -2.26 11.73 6.32
CA GLU A 182 -3.02 12.87 5.83
C GLU A 182 -2.52 14.15 6.49
N GLU A 183 -2.57 15.23 5.75
CA GLU A 183 -2.27 16.57 6.25
C GLU A 183 -3.40 17.11 7.10
N GLY A 184 -3.03 17.82 8.17
CA GLY A 184 -3.95 18.46 9.10
C GLY A 184 -3.92 17.86 10.50
N GLU A 185 -4.91 18.26 11.29
CA GLU A 185 -5.08 17.74 12.63
C GLU A 185 -5.85 16.40 12.63
N PRO A 186 -5.50 15.46 13.51
CA PRO A 186 -6.26 14.24 13.63
C PRO A 186 -7.68 14.56 14.08
N PRO A 187 -8.69 13.83 13.57
CA PRO A 187 -10.05 13.98 14.03
C PRO A 187 -10.16 13.60 15.52
N GLU A 188 -10.92 14.36 16.30
CA GLU A 188 -11.14 14.08 17.74
C GLU A 188 -11.58 12.63 17.99
N HIS A 189 -12.42 12.12 17.08
CA HIS A 189 -12.91 10.76 17.09
C HIS A 189 -12.59 10.07 15.77
N TYR A 190 -11.47 9.35 15.75
CA TYR A 190 -11.07 8.53 14.60
C TYR A 190 -12.19 7.56 14.15
N TYR A 191 -12.83 6.88 15.11
CA TYR A 191 -14.02 6.07 14.84
C TYR A 191 -15.28 6.91 15.06
N TRP A 192 -15.63 7.73 14.06
CA TRP A 192 -16.80 8.64 14.12
C TRP A 192 -18.11 7.95 14.56
N HIS A 193 -18.31 6.69 14.15
CA HIS A 193 -19.50 5.89 14.45
C HIS A 193 -19.53 5.30 15.88
N ARG A 194 -18.40 5.31 16.60
CA ARG A 194 -18.30 4.86 18.00
C ARG A 194 -18.00 6.00 18.96
N ARG A 195 -18.16 7.25 18.51
CA ARG A 195 -18.01 8.38 19.42
C ARG A 195 -19.04 8.28 20.55
N PRO A 196 -18.67 8.61 21.79
CA PRO A 196 -19.65 8.69 22.87
C PRO A 196 -20.63 9.82 22.57
N LEU A 197 -21.92 9.50 22.56
CA LEU A 197 -23.00 10.48 22.38
C LEU A 197 -23.22 11.25 23.68
N THR A 198 -23.51 12.53 23.57
CA THR A 198 -23.98 13.32 24.72
C THR A 198 -25.38 12.85 25.14
N PRO A 199 -25.79 13.02 26.41
CA PRO A 199 -27.13 12.62 26.86
C PRO A 199 -28.28 13.25 26.04
N GLN A 200 -28.07 14.46 25.52
CA GLN A 200 -29.03 15.15 24.66
C GLN A 200 -29.12 14.52 23.27
N GLU A 201 -27.97 14.20 22.65
CA GLU A 201 -27.93 13.47 21.38
C GLU A 201 -28.53 12.06 21.52
N MET A 202 -28.26 11.36 22.64
CA MET A 202 -28.88 10.05 22.93
C MET A 202 -30.40 10.16 23.03
N LEU A 203 -30.90 11.22 23.67
CA LEU A 203 -32.34 11.48 23.76
C LEU A 203 -32.94 11.77 22.38
N GLU A 204 -32.30 12.61 21.56
CA GLU A 204 -32.79 12.91 20.22
C GLU A 204 -32.74 11.68 19.31
N GLU A 205 -31.66 10.89 19.35
CA GLU A 205 -31.57 9.62 18.63
C GLU A 205 -32.70 8.67 19.06
N TRP A 206 -32.98 8.59 20.36
CA TRP A 206 -34.10 7.80 20.88
C TRP A 206 -35.45 8.35 20.40
N LEU A 207 -35.68 9.67 20.45
CA LEU A 207 -36.90 10.33 19.98
C LEU A 207 -37.10 10.12 18.48
N GLU A 208 -36.04 10.30 17.67
CA GLU A 208 -36.05 9.99 16.25
C GLU A 208 -36.36 8.51 16.02
N SER A 209 -35.77 7.60 16.80
CA SER A 209 -36.08 6.17 16.71
C SER A 209 -37.56 5.90 17.01
N GLN A 210 -38.21 6.67 17.91
CA GLN A 210 -39.65 6.59 18.17
C GLN A 210 -40.46 7.16 16.99
N ARG A 211 -40.08 8.32 16.45
CA ARG A 211 -40.76 8.99 15.32
C ARG A 211 -40.68 8.15 14.04
N ARG A 212 -39.56 7.45 13.82
CA ARG A 212 -39.33 6.57 12.66
C ARG A 212 -40.04 5.22 12.77
N ARG A 213 -40.72 4.91 13.88
CA ARG A 213 -41.48 3.65 14.02
C ARG A 213 -42.67 3.68 13.08
N ILE A 214 -42.64 2.75 12.13
CA ILE A 214 -43.78 2.40 11.28
C ILE A 214 -44.47 1.17 11.85
N ILE A 215 -45.75 0.96 11.53
CA ILE A 215 -46.46 -0.27 11.86
C ILE A 215 -45.99 -1.35 10.86
N PRO A 216 -45.24 -2.38 11.29
CA PRO A 216 -44.76 -3.39 10.38
C PRO A 216 -45.95 -4.17 9.80
N GLY A 217 -46.07 -4.22 8.47
CA GLY A 217 -47.14 -4.94 7.77
C GLY A 217 -48.43 -4.14 7.51
N ALA A 218 -48.47 -2.84 7.82
CA ALA A 218 -49.48 -1.95 7.29
C ALA A 218 -49.16 -1.55 5.83
N LEU A 219 -50.18 -1.34 5.00
CA LEU A 219 -50.06 -0.92 3.59
C LEU A 219 -49.31 0.42 3.45
#